data_AF-A0A133ZYN4-F1
#
_entry.id   AF-A0A133ZYN4-F1
#
_cell.length_a   1.000
_cell.length_b   1.000
_cell.length_c   1.000
_cell.angle_alpha   90.00
_cell.angle_beta   90.00
_cell.angle_gamma   90.00
#
_symmetry.space_group_name_H-M   'P 1'
#
loop_
_entity.id
_entity.type
_entity.pdbx_description
1 polymer ?
#
loop_
_entity_poly.entity_id
_entity_poly.type
_entity_poly.pdbx_seq_one_letter_code
_entity_poly.pdbx_strand_id
1 'polypeptide(L)'
;MTNKNKENGSLLKKLLWWIPIIILGLMFALGACTRQESKSISAESFSSAESTQSKSISDESTTKHSEEITGTQSQKKHKQKNNKSKKHKKNKKQSQESSSETAEETSPESESTKESETAESREESVEENGNYTSKDDVALYIHTYGKLPVNYITKAQAQEMGWDPEKGNLSDVLPGMSIGGSAFGNYEGNLPRASGRRYFECDIDYDGGYRGPKRLIYSNDGLVFYTEDHYKTFEQLY
;
A
#
# COMPACT_ATOMS: atom_id res chain seq x y z
N MET A 1 -50.31 23.10 -20.22
CA MET A 1 -49.92 21.82 -20.87
C MET A 1 -49.13 21.01 -19.87
N THR A 2 -49.33 19.69 -19.79
CA THR A 2 -48.54 18.78 -18.94
C THR A 2 -47.51 18.05 -19.80
N ASN A 3 -46.22 18.18 -19.47
CA ASN A 3 -45.14 17.62 -20.28
C ASN A 3 -44.53 16.38 -19.58
N LYS A 4 -44.88 15.17 -20.05
CA LYS A 4 -44.36 13.89 -19.55
C LYS A 4 -43.37 13.31 -20.54
N ASN A 5 -42.09 13.17 -20.16
CA ASN A 5 -41.12 12.30 -20.85
C ASN A 5 -39.79 12.18 -20.07
N LYS A 6 -39.62 11.16 -19.21
CA LYS A 6 -38.31 10.84 -18.60
C LYS A 6 -38.11 9.46 -17.94
N GLU A 7 -38.74 8.39 -18.45
CA GLU A 7 -38.61 7.04 -17.81
C GLU A 7 -37.61 6.08 -18.47
N ASN A 8 -37.18 6.35 -19.71
CA ASN A 8 -36.44 5.37 -20.54
C ASN A 8 -35.07 4.94 -19.98
N GLY A 9 -34.51 5.66 -19.01
CA GLY A 9 -33.23 5.32 -18.35
C GLY A 9 -33.28 4.16 -17.34
N SER A 10 -34.47 3.71 -16.95
CA SER A 10 -34.65 2.63 -15.94
C SER A 10 -34.52 1.23 -16.54
N LEU A 11 -35.12 1.01 -17.72
CA LEU A 11 -35.26 -0.34 -18.30
C LEU A 11 -33.92 -0.93 -18.81
N LEU A 12 -33.08 -0.10 -19.44
CA LEU A 12 -31.75 -0.51 -19.92
C LEU A 12 -30.83 -0.99 -18.78
N LYS A 13 -30.94 -0.40 -17.59
CA LYS A 13 -30.17 -0.83 -16.41
C LYS A 13 -30.62 -2.19 -15.87
N LYS A 14 -31.92 -2.49 -15.92
CA LYS A 14 -32.47 -3.78 -15.49
C LYS A 14 -32.04 -4.94 -16.39
N LEU A 15 -31.96 -4.70 -17.71
CA LEU A 15 -31.51 -5.71 -18.69
C LEU A 15 -30.04 -6.13 -18.47
N LEU A 16 -29.19 -5.19 -18.03
CA LEU A 16 -27.75 -5.43 -17.83
C LEU A 16 -27.47 -6.41 -16.67
N TRP A 17 -28.36 -6.52 -15.69
CA TRP A 17 -28.18 -7.36 -14.50
C TRP A 17 -28.41 -8.86 -14.74
N TRP A 18 -29.10 -9.24 -15.83
CA TRP A 18 -29.35 -10.65 -16.19
C TRP A 18 -28.26 -11.28 -17.08
N ILE A 19 -27.38 -10.47 -17.66
CA ILE A 19 -26.26 -10.93 -18.51
C ILE A 19 -25.39 -12.00 -17.82
N PRO A 20 -24.91 -11.85 -16.56
CA PRO A 20 -24.09 -12.89 -15.93
C PRO A 20 -24.82 -14.24 -15.72
N ILE A 21 -26.14 -14.21 -15.52
CA ILE A 21 -26.95 -15.43 -15.33
C ILE A 21 -27.00 -16.24 -16.64
N ILE A 22 -27.13 -15.56 -17.78
CA ILE A 22 -27.14 -16.18 -19.11
C ILE A 22 -25.77 -16.79 -19.46
N ILE A 23 -24.68 -16.09 -19.13
CA ILE A 23 -23.31 -16.56 -19.38
C ILE A 23 -22.99 -17.81 -18.54
N LEU A 24 -23.41 -17.84 -17.26
CA LEU A 24 -23.19 -18.98 -16.38
C LEU A 24 -23.89 -20.26 -16.90
N GLY A 25 -25.08 -20.13 -17.50
CA GLY A 25 -25.79 -21.24 -18.13
C GLY A 25 -25.09 -21.84 -19.35
N LEU A 26 -24.39 -21.01 -20.15
CA LEU A 26 -23.68 -21.47 -21.35
C LEU A 26 -22.39 -22.23 -21.04
N MET A 27 -21.75 -21.96 -19.91
CA MET A 27 -20.48 -22.62 -19.53
C MET A 27 -20.65 -24.12 -19.19
N PHE A 28 -21.86 -24.57 -18.85
CA PHE A 28 -22.11 -25.97 -18.48
C PHE A 28 -22.19 -26.93 -19.68
N ALA A 29 -22.30 -26.41 -20.91
CA ALA A 29 -22.59 -27.21 -22.12
C ALA A 29 -21.36 -27.84 -22.82
N LEU A 30 -20.13 -27.55 -22.38
CA LEU A 30 -18.89 -27.99 -23.05
C LEU A 30 -17.99 -28.90 -22.19
N GLY A 31 -18.41 -29.25 -20.97
CA GLY A 31 -17.60 -30.01 -20.00
C GLY A 31 -17.60 -31.53 -20.15
N ALA A 32 -17.52 -32.08 -21.38
CA ALA A 32 -17.72 -33.52 -21.62
C ALA A 32 -16.84 -34.15 -22.74
N CYS A 33 -15.51 -34.06 -22.60
CA CYS A 33 -14.49 -34.91 -23.25
C CYS A 33 -13.08 -34.46 -22.78
N THR A 34 -12.07 -35.31 -22.52
CA THR A 34 -11.96 -36.77 -22.60
C THR A 34 -11.32 -37.33 -21.31
N ARG A 35 -11.67 -38.56 -20.91
CA ARG A 35 -10.85 -39.36 -19.98
C ARG A 35 -10.01 -40.33 -20.81
N GLN A 36 -8.70 -40.30 -20.65
CA GLN A 36 -7.84 -41.40 -21.07
C GLN A 36 -6.73 -41.62 -20.04
N GLU A 37 -6.44 -42.90 -19.79
CA GLU A 37 -5.69 -43.37 -18.63
C GLU A 37 -4.81 -44.53 -19.10
N SER A 38 -3.49 -44.32 -19.15
CA SER A 38 -2.52 -45.32 -19.60
C SER A 38 -1.30 -45.34 -18.67
N LYS A 39 -0.91 -46.56 -18.30
CA LYS A 39 0.02 -46.86 -17.21
C LYS A 39 1.46 -46.43 -17.48
N SER A 40 2.19 -46.25 -16.38
CA SER A 40 3.65 -46.21 -16.32
C SER A 40 4.30 -47.46 -16.95
N ILE A 41 5.46 -47.24 -17.59
CA ILE A 41 6.51 -48.25 -17.82
C ILE A 41 7.86 -47.61 -17.40
N SER A 42 8.83 -48.45 -17.08
CA SER A 42 10.10 -48.14 -16.41
C SER A 42 11.15 -47.44 -17.27
N ALA A 43 12.21 -46.97 -16.60
CA ALA A 43 13.44 -46.47 -17.21
C ALA A 43 14.27 -47.57 -17.93
N GLU A 44 15.19 -47.15 -18.79
CA GLU A 44 16.59 -47.62 -18.83
C GLU A 44 17.48 -46.63 -19.64
N SER A 45 18.77 -46.94 -19.78
CA SER A 45 19.89 -45.97 -19.89
C SER A 45 20.68 -46.00 -21.23
N PHE A 46 21.87 -45.35 -21.24
CA PHE A 46 22.91 -45.28 -22.30
C PHE A 46 22.63 -44.34 -23.51
N SER A 47 23.65 -43.75 -24.19
CA SER A 47 25.02 -43.34 -23.79
C SER A 47 25.67 -42.42 -24.85
N SER A 48 26.78 -41.76 -24.48
CA SER A 48 27.63 -40.88 -25.31
C SER A 48 28.10 -41.43 -26.66
N ALA A 49 28.30 -40.55 -27.66
CA ALA A 49 29.56 -40.41 -28.41
C ALA A 49 29.61 -39.14 -29.31
N GLU A 50 30.83 -38.68 -29.57
CA GLU A 50 31.28 -37.45 -30.27
C GLU A 50 31.73 -37.74 -31.72
N SER A 51 31.74 -36.74 -32.65
CA SER A 51 32.87 -36.48 -33.60
C SER A 51 32.65 -35.31 -34.61
N THR A 52 33.71 -34.50 -34.81
CA THR A 52 34.17 -33.75 -36.04
C THR A 52 33.20 -33.31 -37.16
N GLN A 53 33.10 -32.05 -37.65
CA GLN A 53 34.08 -31.01 -38.10
C GLN A 53 34.37 -30.97 -39.63
N SER A 54 33.81 -29.97 -40.35
CA SER A 54 34.29 -29.25 -41.56
C SER A 54 33.15 -28.33 -42.09
N LYS A 55 33.30 -27.07 -42.55
CA LYS A 55 34.25 -26.36 -43.47
C LYS A 55 33.91 -26.67 -44.95
N SER A 56 33.58 -25.74 -45.88
CA SER A 56 33.55 -24.24 -45.90
C SER A 56 32.99 -23.66 -47.23
N ILE A 57 32.54 -22.38 -47.25
CA ILE A 57 32.50 -21.45 -48.44
C ILE A 57 31.45 -21.85 -49.54
N SER A 58 30.81 -21.01 -50.38
CA SER A 58 30.85 -19.56 -50.75
C SER A 58 29.41 -19.01 -51.06
N ASP A 59 29.19 -17.79 -51.60
CA ASP A 59 29.49 -16.40 -51.16
C ASP A 59 28.79 -15.34 -52.07
N GLU A 60 28.39 -14.20 -51.47
CA GLU A 60 28.28 -12.82 -52.04
C GLU A 60 27.20 -12.40 -53.11
N SER A 61 26.96 -11.06 -53.17
CA SER A 61 26.12 -10.21 -54.06
C SER A 61 24.60 -10.17 -53.75
N THR A 62 23.91 -9.05 -53.43
CA THR A 62 24.07 -7.58 -53.59
C THR A 62 23.75 -7.10 -55.03
N THR A 63 22.70 -6.30 -55.32
CA THR A 63 22.62 -4.83 -55.10
C THR A 63 21.23 -4.17 -55.40
N LYS A 64 20.90 -3.09 -54.65
CA LYS A 64 20.17 -1.84 -55.06
C LYS A 64 18.66 -1.95 -55.44
N HIS A 65 17.83 -0.88 -55.39
CA HIS A 65 18.08 0.59 -55.47
C HIS A 65 17.28 1.45 -54.46
N SER A 66 17.66 2.74 -54.34
CA SER A 66 17.07 3.88 -53.60
C SER A 66 15.66 4.29 -54.14
N GLU A 67 14.88 5.24 -53.58
CA GLU A 67 15.16 6.63 -53.11
C GLU A 67 14.28 7.01 -51.87
N GLU A 68 14.81 7.73 -50.85
CA GLU A 68 14.66 9.19 -50.57
C GLU A 68 13.22 9.74 -50.41
N ILE A 69 12.91 10.74 -49.56
CA ILE A 69 13.62 12.01 -49.27
C ILE A 69 13.50 12.48 -47.79
N THR A 70 14.51 13.25 -47.34
CA THR A 70 14.57 14.29 -46.25
C THR A 70 13.46 14.43 -45.18
N GLY A 71 13.70 14.80 -43.92
CA GLY A 71 14.89 15.42 -43.28
C GLY A 71 14.47 16.63 -42.41
N THR A 72 14.91 16.77 -41.15
CA THR A 72 16.02 17.67 -40.76
C THR A 72 16.33 17.50 -39.26
N GLN A 73 17.61 17.53 -38.87
CA GLN A 73 18.05 17.50 -37.47
C GLN A 73 18.35 18.89 -36.91
N SER A 74 18.34 19.06 -35.59
CA SER A 74 19.22 20.03 -34.91
C SER A 74 19.50 19.66 -33.45
N GLN A 75 20.78 19.48 -33.13
CA GLN A 75 21.31 19.38 -31.77
C GLN A 75 21.84 20.75 -31.32
N LYS A 76 21.74 21.11 -30.02
CA LYS A 76 22.91 21.30 -29.12
C LYS A 76 22.65 22.00 -27.78
N LYS A 77 23.51 21.63 -26.81
CA LYS A 77 24.05 22.44 -25.69
C LYS A 77 23.10 22.99 -24.62
N HIS A 78 22.97 22.22 -23.55
CA HIS A 78 23.61 22.50 -22.25
C HIS A 78 23.99 23.98 -21.98
N LYS A 79 23.36 24.63 -20.98
CA LYS A 79 23.90 25.84 -20.33
C LYS A 79 23.39 26.02 -18.90
N GLN A 80 24.24 25.74 -17.93
CA GLN A 80 24.07 26.24 -16.55
C GLN A 80 24.13 27.78 -16.55
N LYS A 81 23.33 28.41 -15.69
CA LYS A 81 23.52 29.81 -15.29
C LYS A 81 23.17 30.02 -13.82
N ASN A 82 24.19 30.27 -13.01
CA ASN A 82 24.03 30.97 -11.74
C ASN A 82 23.52 32.40 -11.99
N ASN A 83 22.63 32.91 -11.15
CA ASN A 83 22.33 34.34 -11.04
C ASN A 83 22.70 34.83 -9.63
N LYS A 84 23.66 35.76 -9.53
CA LYS A 84 24.15 36.30 -8.25
C LYS A 84 24.68 37.74 -8.39
N SER A 85 23.82 38.72 -8.11
CA SER A 85 24.15 40.12 -7.74
C SER A 85 22.94 40.69 -6.98
N LYS A 86 22.98 41.24 -5.76
CA LYS A 86 23.90 42.13 -4.99
C LYS A 86 23.55 43.63 -5.05
N LYS A 87 22.97 44.13 -3.94
CA LYS A 87 22.96 45.52 -3.40
C LYS A 87 22.19 46.60 -4.21
N HIS A 88 21.57 47.62 -3.61
CA HIS A 88 21.40 48.02 -2.18
C HIS A 88 19.93 48.50 -1.93
N LYS A 89 19.48 49.47 -1.09
CA LYS A 89 20.08 50.55 -0.28
C LYS A 89 19.10 51.03 0.85
N LYS A 90 19.58 51.13 2.10
CA LYS A 90 19.07 51.87 3.30
C LYS A 90 17.57 52.31 3.41
N ASN A 91 16.90 51.87 4.49
CA ASN A 91 16.45 52.66 5.67
C ASN A 91 15.58 51.77 6.60
N LYS A 92 15.28 52.06 7.89
CA LYS A 92 15.95 52.76 9.01
C LYS A 92 15.08 52.52 10.29
N LYS A 93 15.68 52.58 11.50
CA LYS A 93 15.04 52.65 12.86
C LYS A 93 14.74 51.24 13.47
N GLN A 94 15.48 50.77 14.51
CA GLN A 94 15.35 50.99 15.99
C GLN A 94 14.33 49.99 16.61
N SER A 95 14.48 49.39 17.80
CA SER A 95 15.27 49.72 19.01
C SER A 95 15.55 48.48 19.90
N GLN A 96 16.72 48.41 20.60
CA GLN A 96 16.91 47.88 21.99
C GLN A 96 16.55 46.38 22.27
N GLU A 97 16.65 45.76 23.46
CA GLU A 97 17.75 45.51 24.46
C GLU A 97 17.41 44.15 25.19
N SER A 98 18.23 43.42 25.97
CA SER A 98 19.70 43.37 26.22
C SER A 98 20.15 42.03 26.87
N SER A 99 21.47 41.79 26.86
CA SER A 99 22.37 41.16 27.87
C SER A 99 21.96 40.02 28.86
N SER A 100 22.48 38.80 28.58
CA SER A 100 23.39 37.94 29.40
C SER A 100 23.27 37.72 30.95
N GLU A 101 23.32 36.43 31.35
CA GLU A 101 24.04 35.82 32.53
C GLU A 101 23.52 36.12 33.98
N THR A 102 23.72 35.31 35.05
CA THR A 102 24.16 33.89 35.28
C THR A 102 23.90 33.47 36.76
N ALA A 103 23.76 32.15 37.05
CA ALA A 103 23.71 31.50 38.39
C ALA A 103 22.43 31.76 39.26
N GLU A 104 22.08 30.99 40.31
CA GLU A 104 22.80 29.94 41.08
C GLU A 104 21.86 28.76 41.52
N GLU A 105 22.30 27.90 42.45
CA GLU A 105 21.73 26.57 42.79
C GLU A 105 20.45 26.57 43.67
N THR A 106 19.73 25.43 43.69
CA THR A 106 19.37 24.65 44.92
C THR A 106 18.66 23.34 44.55
N SER A 107 18.92 22.25 45.29
CA SER A 107 18.21 20.96 45.25
C SER A 107 17.87 20.53 46.70
N PRO A 108 16.64 20.06 46.98
CA PRO A 108 16.40 18.62 47.23
C PRO A 108 15.00 18.17 46.70
N GLU A 109 14.51 16.93 46.74
CA GLU A 109 14.97 15.53 46.83
C GLU A 109 13.67 14.67 46.93
N SER A 110 13.67 13.45 46.36
CA SER A 110 12.77 12.29 46.64
C SER A 110 11.26 12.45 46.95
N GLU A 111 10.41 12.05 45.98
CA GLU A 111 9.44 10.92 46.09
C GLU A 111 9.01 10.53 44.65
N SER A 112 9.01 9.29 44.15
CA SER A 112 8.97 7.93 44.70
C SER A 112 7.58 7.30 44.95
N THR A 113 6.53 7.77 44.26
CA THR A 113 5.30 7.00 44.06
C THR A 113 5.51 5.85 43.06
N LYS A 114 6.00 4.71 43.56
CA LYS A 114 6.01 3.44 42.84
C LYS A 114 4.61 2.83 42.85
N GLU A 115 3.74 3.30 41.97
CA GLU A 115 2.40 2.72 41.78
C GLU A 115 2.54 1.34 41.14
N SER A 116 2.55 0.32 42.01
CA SER A 116 2.52 -1.09 41.65
C SER A 116 1.11 -1.48 41.24
N GLU A 117 0.65 -1.00 40.09
CA GLU A 117 -0.59 -1.50 39.51
C GLU A 117 -0.47 -3.01 39.29
N THR A 118 -1.34 -3.74 39.97
CA THR A 118 -1.47 -5.19 39.87
C THR A 118 -1.71 -5.55 38.40
N ALA A 119 -0.80 -6.35 37.83
CA ALA A 119 -1.04 -7.02 36.55
C ALA A 119 -2.16 -8.06 36.73
N GLU A 120 -3.41 -7.58 36.75
CA GLU A 120 -4.60 -8.39 36.66
C GLU A 120 -4.58 -9.05 35.28
N SER A 121 -4.13 -10.30 35.24
CA SER A 121 -4.07 -11.11 34.02
C SER A 121 -5.48 -11.48 33.58
N ARG A 122 -6.18 -10.51 33.00
CA ARG A 122 -7.35 -10.73 32.16
C ARG A 122 -6.86 -11.59 31.00
N GLU A 123 -7.58 -12.67 30.71
CA GLU A 123 -7.36 -13.42 29.48
C GLU A 123 -7.91 -12.55 28.34
N GLU A 124 -7.03 -11.71 27.78
CA GLU A 124 -7.33 -10.85 26.64
C GLU A 124 -7.87 -11.73 25.50
N SER A 125 -9.17 -11.61 25.27
CA SER A 125 -9.95 -12.49 24.41
C SER A 125 -10.79 -11.64 23.49
N VAL A 126 -10.34 -11.55 22.24
CA VAL A 126 -10.99 -10.80 21.18
C VAL A 126 -11.94 -11.71 20.41
N GLU A 127 -13.20 -11.27 20.26
CA GLU A 127 -14.22 -12.00 19.51
C GLU A 127 -14.10 -11.73 18.00
N GLU A 128 -14.28 -12.74 17.16
CA GLU A 128 -14.15 -12.59 15.70
C GLU A 128 -15.13 -11.56 15.10
N ASN A 129 -16.27 -11.34 15.76
CA ASN A 129 -17.31 -10.36 15.44
C ASN A 129 -17.18 -9.02 16.19
N GLY A 130 -16.12 -8.82 16.98
CA GLY A 130 -15.90 -7.59 17.75
C GLY A 130 -15.42 -6.41 16.90
N ASN A 131 -15.64 -5.21 17.43
CA ASN A 131 -15.10 -3.96 16.90
C ASN A 131 -13.94 -3.51 17.80
N TYR A 132 -12.74 -3.37 17.24
CA TYR A 132 -11.54 -3.03 17.99
C TYR A 132 -10.77 -1.89 17.31
N THR A 133 -10.13 -1.03 18.10
CA THR A 133 -9.31 0.10 17.60
C THR A 133 -8.02 0.33 18.39
N SER A 134 -7.84 -0.28 19.57
CA SER A 134 -6.63 -0.14 20.38
C SER A 134 -5.43 -0.84 19.75
N LYS A 135 -4.21 -0.46 20.17
CA LYS A 135 -2.96 -1.14 19.75
C LYS A 135 -3.07 -2.65 19.95
N ASP A 136 -3.42 -3.07 21.16
CA ASP A 136 -3.19 -4.43 21.63
C ASP A 136 -4.35 -5.36 21.24
N ASP A 137 -5.62 -4.90 21.34
CA ASP A 137 -6.78 -5.66 20.85
C ASP A 137 -6.66 -5.96 19.34
N VAL A 138 -6.29 -4.95 18.53
CA VAL A 138 -6.22 -5.09 17.08
C VAL A 138 -5.01 -5.94 16.68
N ALA A 139 -3.88 -5.84 17.40
CA ALA A 139 -2.73 -6.70 17.17
C ALA A 139 -3.05 -8.17 17.48
N LEU A 140 -3.67 -8.43 18.64
CA LEU A 140 -4.12 -9.76 19.04
C LEU A 140 -5.18 -10.33 18.09
N TYR A 141 -6.12 -9.50 17.60
CA TYR A 141 -7.11 -9.91 16.62
C TYR A 141 -6.46 -10.30 15.29
N ILE A 142 -5.52 -9.49 14.77
CA ILE A 142 -4.79 -9.79 13.54
C ILE A 142 -3.98 -11.08 13.70
N HIS A 143 -3.31 -11.28 14.83
CA HIS A 143 -2.54 -12.49 15.11
C HIS A 143 -3.44 -13.74 15.18
N THR A 144 -4.58 -13.64 15.87
CA THR A 144 -5.55 -14.74 16.04
C THR A 144 -6.28 -15.12 14.75
N TYR A 145 -6.71 -14.13 13.95
CA TYR A 145 -7.64 -14.33 12.84
C TYR A 145 -7.05 -14.08 11.44
N GLY A 146 -5.81 -13.58 11.33
CA GLY A 146 -5.14 -13.31 10.04
C GLY A 146 -5.79 -12.22 9.18
N LYS A 147 -6.67 -11.40 9.77
CA LYS A 147 -7.49 -10.38 9.12
C LYS A 147 -7.74 -9.21 10.08
N LEU A 148 -8.33 -8.12 9.59
CA LEU A 148 -8.74 -6.99 10.44
C LEU A 148 -10.13 -7.19 11.07
N PRO A 149 -10.41 -6.55 12.22
CA PRO A 149 -11.75 -6.39 12.77
C PRO A 149 -12.74 -5.79 11.76
N VAL A 150 -14.04 -6.05 11.96
CA VAL A 150 -15.08 -5.69 10.98
C VAL A 150 -15.30 -4.18 10.83
N ASN A 151 -14.86 -3.37 11.81
CA ASN A 151 -14.86 -1.91 11.76
C ASN A 151 -13.72 -1.28 10.93
N TYR A 152 -12.99 -2.05 10.12
CA TYR A 152 -11.96 -1.52 9.21
C TYR A 152 -12.39 -1.49 7.74
N ILE A 153 -11.98 -0.44 7.03
CA ILE A 153 -12.26 -0.22 5.59
C ILE A 153 -11.02 0.29 4.84
N THR A 154 -10.83 -0.14 3.59
CA THR A 154 -9.68 0.33 2.79
C THR A 154 -9.83 1.79 2.37
N LYS A 155 -8.69 2.46 2.13
CA LYS A 155 -8.63 3.86 1.68
C LYS A 155 -9.49 4.11 0.43
N ALA A 156 -9.47 3.17 -0.52
CA ALA A 156 -10.25 3.24 -1.75
C ALA A 156 -11.76 3.12 -1.49
N GLN A 157 -12.20 2.10 -0.74
CA GLN A 157 -13.62 1.92 -0.41
C GLN A 157 -14.17 3.10 0.41
N ALA A 158 -13.40 3.65 1.34
CA ALA A 158 -13.79 4.85 2.08
C ALA A 158 -13.95 6.06 1.15
N GLN A 159 -13.03 6.27 0.21
CA GLN A 159 -13.12 7.33 -0.80
C GLN A 159 -14.33 7.16 -1.74
N GLU A 160 -14.64 5.93 -2.15
CA GLU A 160 -15.85 5.60 -2.92
C GLU A 160 -17.14 5.92 -2.14
N MET A 161 -17.12 5.81 -0.82
CA MET A 161 -18.20 6.18 0.10
C MET A 161 -18.22 7.68 0.48
N GLY A 162 -17.32 8.50 -0.07
CA GLY A 162 -17.29 9.96 0.13
C GLY A 162 -16.34 10.47 1.22
N TRP A 163 -15.43 9.62 1.72
CA TRP A 163 -14.34 10.09 2.59
C TRP A 163 -13.36 10.96 1.82
N ASP A 164 -13.07 12.13 2.38
CA ASP A 164 -12.07 13.08 1.92
C ASP A 164 -11.03 13.31 3.05
N PRO A 165 -9.76 12.90 2.85
CA PRO A 165 -8.71 13.07 3.85
C PRO A 165 -8.38 14.54 4.15
N GLU A 166 -8.64 15.47 3.22
CA GLU A 166 -8.42 16.91 3.45
C GLU A 166 -9.52 17.54 4.30
N LYS A 167 -10.68 16.88 4.43
CA LYS A 167 -11.79 17.32 5.31
C LYS A 167 -11.80 16.63 6.68
N GLY A 168 -11.14 15.47 6.81
CA GLY A 168 -11.23 14.66 8.03
C GLY A 168 -12.61 14.05 8.29
N ASN A 169 -13.46 13.91 7.27
CA ASN A 169 -14.88 13.59 7.42
C ASN A 169 -15.20 12.08 7.55
N LEU A 170 -14.23 11.21 7.88
CA LEU A 170 -14.43 9.75 7.84
C LEU A 170 -15.55 9.32 8.81
N SER A 171 -15.52 9.84 10.04
CA SER A 171 -16.57 9.63 11.05
C SER A 171 -17.97 10.09 10.62
N ASP A 172 -18.06 11.03 9.67
CA ASP A 172 -19.33 11.60 9.20
C ASP A 172 -19.98 10.75 8.10
N VAL A 173 -19.15 10.15 7.24
CA VAL A 173 -19.61 9.30 6.11
C VAL A 173 -19.68 7.83 6.47
N LEU A 174 -18.84 7.38 7.41
CA LEU A 174 -18.70 5.99 7.84
C LEU A 174 -18.52 5.92 9.38
N PRO A 175 -19.59 6.19 10.16
CA PRO A 175 -19.51 6.22 11.62
C PRO A 175 -18.97 4.91 12.21
N GLY A 176 -17.98 5.01 13.10
CA GLY A 176 -17.33 3.87 13.76
C GLY A 176 -16.28 3.13 12.92
N MET A 177 -16.04 3.52 11.66
CA MET A 177 -15.05 2.86 10.81
C MET A 177 -13.66 3.48 10.91
N SER A 178 -12.63 2.64 10.87
CA SER A 178 -11.21 3.02 10.80
C SER A 178 -10.58 2.63 9.46
N ILE A 179 -9.54 3.33 9.01
CA ILE A 179 -8.85 2.98 7.76
C ILE A 179 -7.92 1.77 7.98
N GLY A 180 -8.00 0.75 7.12
CA GLY A 180 -7.09 -0.39 7.17
C GLY A 180 -7.13 -1.32 5.96
N GLY A 181 -6.21 -2.28 5.90
CA GLY A 181 -6.15 -3.32 4.86
C GLY A 181 -5.56 -2.85 3.53
N SER A 182 -5.03 -1.62 3.49
CA SER A 182 -4.26 -1.12 2.33
C SER A 182 -2.84 -1.69 2.37
N ALA A 183 -2.24 -1.97 1.22
CA ALA A 183 -0.90 -2.55 1.16
C ALA A 183 0.18 -1.54 1.61
N PHE A 184 1.06 -1.95 2.52
CA PHE A 184 2.20 -1.17 2.99
C PHE A 184 3.47 -1.55 2.21
N GLY A 185 4.12 -0.57 1.60
CA GLY A 185 5.22 -0.81 0.66
C GLY A 185 6.55 -1.21 1.30
N ASN A 186 6.81 -0.85 2.57
CA ASN A 186 8.09 -1.03 3.25
C ASN A 186 9.27 -0.57 2.36
N TYR A 187 9.17 0.61 1.74
CA TYR A 187 10.13 1.09 0.74
C TYR A 187 11.49 1.38 1.36
N GLU A 188 11.45 1.96 2.57
CA GLU A 188 12.54 2.31 3.46
C GLU A 188 13.32 1.07 3.92
N GLY A 189 12.66 -0.09 3.99
CA GLY A 189 13.25 -1.37 4.39
C GLY A 189 13.29 -1.62 5.90
N ASN A 190 12.62 -0.78 6.70
CA ASN A 190 12.60 -0.85 8.16
C ASN A 190 11.98 -2.15 8.71
N LEU A 191 11.16 -2.86 7.93
CA LEU A 191 10.55 -4.14 8.33
C LEU A 191 11.19 -5.36 7.63
N PRO A 192 11.32 -6.53 8.30
CA PRO A 192 12.01 -7.70 7.75
C PRO A 192 11.39 -8.21 6.43
N ARG A 193 12.21 -8.34 5.39
CA ARG A 193 11.79 -8.83 4.06
C ARG A 193 12.01 -10.34 3.91
N ALA A 194 11.06 -11.02 3.29
CA ALA A 194 11.13 -12.44 2.93
C ALA A 194 10.45 -12.67 1.56
N SER A 195 10.77 -13.79 0.89
CA SER A 195 10.14 -14.12 -0.40
C SER A 195 8.63 -14.35 -0.23
N GLY A 196 7.81 -13.71 -1.06
CA GLY A 196 6.35 -13.78 -0.97
C GLY A 196 5.72 -12.97 0.17
N ARG A 197 6.51 -12.37 1.08
CA ARG A 197 5.99 -11.50 2.14
C ARG A 197 5.51 -10.17 1.57
N ARG A 198 4.30 -9.78 1.98
CA ARG A 198 3.63 -8.51 1.74
C ARG A 198 3.17 -7.97 3.09
N TYR A 199 3.18 -6.65 3.23
CA TYR A 199 2.68 -5.94 4.41
C TYR A 199 1.40 -5.16 4.08
N PHE A 200 0.61 -4.91 5.11
CA PHE A 200 -0.62 -4.10 5.08
C PHE A 200 -0.62 -3.17 6.30
N GLU A 201 -1.31 -2.03 6.19
CA GLU A 201 -1.45 -1.04 7.27
C GLU A 201 -2.89 -0.96 7.79
N CYS A 202 -3.06 -0.61 9.06
CA CYS A 202 -4.31 -0.10 9.62
C CYS A 202 -4.08 0.99 10.67
N ASP A 203 -5.06 1.87 10.84
CA ASP A 203 -5.09 2.91 11.87
C ASP A 203 -5.35 2.32 13.26
N ILE A 204 -4.85 3.01 14.28
CA ILE A 204 -5.00 2.68 15.69
C ILE A 204 -5.42 3.93 16.44
N ASP A 205 -6.28 3.75 17.45
CA ASP A 205 -6.89 4.80 18.27
C ASP A 205 -7.59 5.91 17.46
N TYR A 206 -8.27 5.55 16.35
CA TYR A 206 -9.08 6.51 15.60
C TYR A 206 -10.47 6.68 16.23
N ASP A 207 -10.76 7.91 16.67
CA ASP A 207 -11.99 8.32 17.35
C ASP A 207 -12.85 9.30 16.52
N GLY A 208 -12.23 10.11 15.64
CA GLY A 208 -12.92 10.96 14.67
C GLY A 208 -12.02 11.96 13.97
N GLY A 209 -12.56 12.73 13.03
CA GLY A 209 -11.82 13.81 12.37
C GLY A 209 -10.61 13.33 11.55
N TYR A 210 -9.48 14.04 11.67
CA TYR A 210 -8.24 13.69 10.97
C TYR A 210 -7.56 12.45 11.58
N ARG A 211 -7.09 11.54 10.71
CA ARG A 211 -6.36 10.34 11.12
C ARG A 211 -5.08 10.68 11.88
N GLY A 212 -4.91 10.12 13.08
CA GLY A 212 -3.71 10.26 13.91
C GLY A 212 -2.46 9.59 13.31
N PRO A 213 -1.30 9.61 14.00
CA PRO A 213 -0.06 9.04 13.49
C PRO A 213 0.07 7.51 13.67
N LYS A 214 -0.67 6.93 14.63
CA LYS A 214 -0.56 5.54 15.08
C LYS A 214 -1.04 4.52 14.04
N ARG A 215 -0.30 3.42 13.86
CA ARG A 215 -0.64 2.30 12.96
C ARG A 215 -0.19 0.95 13.50
N LEU A 216 -0.88 -0.11 13.08
CA LEU A 216 -0.25 -1.43 12.95
C LEU A 216 0.15 -1.66 11.49
N ILE A 217 1.28 -2.34 11.29
CA ILE A 217 1.71 -2.92 10.03
C ILE A 217 1.79 -4.44 10.21
N TYR A 218 1.00 -5.19 9.46
CA TYR A 218 0.92 -6.64 9.58
C TYR A 218 1.26 -7.35 8.26
N SER A 219 1.79 -8.56 8.33
CA SER A 219 2.20 -9.34 7.15
C SER A 219 1.22 -10.46 6.80
N ASN A 220 1.27 -10.94 5.55
CA ASN A 220 0.52 -12.14 5.15
C ASN A 220 1.11 -13.47 5.69
N ASP A 221 2.14 -13.40 6.53
CA ASP A 221 2.81 -14.55 7.14
C ASP A 221 2.97 -14.41 8.67
N GLY A 222 2.09 -13.63 9.31
CA GLY A 222 1.83 -13.65 10.75
C GLY A 222 2.54 -12.60 11.60
N LEU A 223 3.43 -11.78 11.02
CA LEU A 223 4.13 -10.73 11.77
C LEU A 223 3.23 -9.51 11.98
N VAL A 224 3.34 -8.86 13.14
CA VAL A 224 2.63 -7.62 13.49
C VAL A 224 3.58 -6.63 14.15
N PHE A 225 3.63 -5.42 13.59
CA PHE A 225 4.44 -4.30 14.08
C PHE A 225 3.55 -3.10 14.41
N TYR A 226 3.91 -2.34 15.45
CA TYR A 226 3.28 -1.07 15.80
C TYR A 226 4.20 0.12 15.48
N THR A 227 3.61 1.25 15.10
CA THR A 227 4.31 2.54 14.98
C THR A 227 3.41 3.64 15.53
N GLU A 228 3.91 4.42 16.48
CA GLU A 228 3.22 5.60 17.02
C GLU A 228 3.58 6.90 16.31
N ASP A 229 4.73 6.92 15.62
CA ASP A 229 5.39 8.14 15.15
C ASP A 229 5.16 8.43 13.66
N HIS A 230 4.20 7.75 13.03
CA HIS A 230 3.93 7.79 11.59
C HIS A 230 5.07 7.19 10.75
N TYR A 231 5.31 5.88 10.97
CA TYR A 231 6.20 5.00 10.19
C TYR A 231 7.72 5.25 10.30
N LYS A 232 8.21 6.04 11.27
CA LYS A 232 9.66 6.26 11.41
C LYS A 232 10.32 5.12 12.22
N THR A 233 9.69 4.72 13.31
CA THR A 233 10.11 3.59 14.15
C THR A 233 9.03 2.51 14.23
N PHE A 234 9.44 1.29 14.53
CA PHE A 234 8.58 0.12 14.62
C PHE A 234 8.93 -0.76 15.82
N GLU A 235 7.91 -1.14 16.58
CA GLU A 235 7.92 -2.14 17.65
C GLU A 235 7.35 -3.44 17.09
N GLN A 236 7.98 -4.60 17.29
CA GLN A 236 7.37 -5.89 16.91
C GLN A 236 6.54 -6.42 18.08
N LEU A 237 5.29 -6.80 17.79
CA LEU A 237 4.36 -7.40 18.76
C LEU A 237 4.24 -8.91 18.56
N TYR A 238 4.23 -9.36 17.31
CA TYR A 238 4.15 -10.76 16.88
C TYR A 238 5.09 -11.01 15.68
#